data_AF-A0A419FE81-F1
#
_entry.id   AF-A0A419FE81-F1
#
_cell.length_a   1.000
_cell.length_b   1.000
_cell.length_c   1.000
_cell.angle_alpha   90.00
_cell.angle_beta   90.00
_cell.angle_gamma   90.00
#
_symmetry.space_group_name_H-M   'P 1'
#
loop_
_entity.id
_entity.type
_entity.pdbx_description
1 polymer ?
#
loop_
_entity_poly.entity_id
_entity_poly.type
_entity_poly.pdbx_seq_one_letter_code
_entity_poly.pdbx_strand_id
1 'polypeptide(L)' 'MEAGSHKVIFDGSGLPSGVYLLRLEAGDFTRVQKLVLLK' A
#
# COMPACT_ATOMS: atom_id res chain seq x y z
N MET A 1 -24.58 7.13 -4.85
CA MET A 1 -23.87 6.70 -3.63
C MET A 1 -22.41 6.98 -3.88
N GLU A 2 -21.78 7.82 -3.08
CA GLU A 2 -20.35 8.14 -3.24
C GLU A 2 -19.50 6.95 -2.75
N ALA A 3 -18.33 6.77 -3.36
CA ALA A 3 -17.36 5.78 -2.88
C ALA A 3 -16.91 6.12 -1.44
N GLY A 4 -16.67 5.09 -0.63
CA GLY A 4 -16.25 5.23 0.77
C GLY A 4 -14.74 5.30 0.97
N SER A 5 -14.33 5.52 2.22
CA SER A 5 -12.92 5.49 2.63
C SER A 5 -12.55 4.11 3.17
N HIS A 6 -11.41 3.58 2.71
CA HIS A 6 -10.86 2.29 3.16
C HIS A 6 -9.44 2.50 3.73
N LYS A 7 -9.10 1.78 4.80
CA LYS A 7 -7.80 1.86 5.47
C LYS A 7 -7.20 0.47 5.63
N VAL A 8 -5.91 0.35 5.32
CA VAL A 8 -5.10 -0.86 5.52
C VAL A 8 -3.81 -0.46 6.25
N ILE A 9 -3.31 -1.33 7.11
CA ILE A 9 -2.04 -1.13 7.83
C ILE A 9 -0.98 -2.02 7.21
N PHE A 10 0.14 -1.42 6.78
CA PHE A 10 1.36 -2.14 6.45
C PHE A 10 2.23 -2.20 7.70
N ASP A 11 2.22 -3.34 8.39
CA ASP A 11 2.95 -3.55 9.64
C ASP A 11 4.48 -3.47 9.42
N GLY A 12 4.99 -4.11 8.36
CA GLY A 12 6.42 -4.10 8.03
C GLY A 12 7.30 -4.89 9.02
N SER A 13 6.77 -5.38 10.14
CA SER A 13 7.49 -6.22 11.09
C SER A 13 8.07 -7.48 10.43
N GLY A 14 9.34 -7.77 10.72
CA GLY A 14 10.07 -8.91 10.17
C GLY A 14 10.65 -8.70 8.77
N LEU A 15 10.32 -7.59 8.10
CA LEU A 15 10.86 -7.28 6.78
C LEU A 15 12.19 -6.48 6.87
N PRO A 16 13.13 -6.65 5.92
CA PRO A 16 14.33 -5.82 5.84
C PRO A 16 14.00 -4.36 5.52
N SER A 17 14.88 -3.43 5.93
CA SER A 17 14.82 -2.07 5.41
C SER A 17 14.94 -2.08 3.89
N GLY A 18 14.13 -1.29 3.20
CA GLY A 18 14.09 -1.34 1.74
C GLY A 18 12.89 -0.64 1.12
N VAL A 19 12.80 -0.75 -0.20
CA VAL A 19 11.70 -0.21 -0.98
C VAL A 19 10.67 -1.32 -1.25
N TYR A 20 9.42 -1.05 -0.91
CA TYR A 20 8.28 -1.94 -1.15
C TYR A 20 7.30 -1.26 -2.11
N LEU A 21 6.68 -2.04 -3.00
CA LEU A 21 5.66 -1.55 -3.91
C LEU A 21 4.29 -2.05 -3.46
N LEU A 22 3.40 -1.11 -3.16
CA LEU A 22 1.98 -1.38 -2.91
C LEU A 22 1.21 -1.21 -4.22
N ARG A 23 0.31 -2.16 -4.52
CA ARG A 23 -0.64 -2.06 -5.64
C ARG A 23 -2.06 -1.95 -5.06
N LEU A 24 -2.76 -0.89 -5.45
CA LEU A 24 -4.17 -0.68 -5.16
C LEU A 24 -4.99 -0.94 -6.43
N GLU A 25 -6.04 -1.75 -6.31
CA GLU A 25 -6.91 -2.13 -7.43
C GLU A 25 -8.37 -1.86 -7.06
N ALA A 26 -9.14 -1.27 -7.98
CA ALA A 26 -10.58 -1.03 -7.83
C ALA A 26 -11.27 -1.04 -9.21
N GLY A 27 -11.81 -2.20 -9.61
CA GLY A 27 -12.27 -2.41 -10.98
C GLY A 27 -11.11 -2.20 -11.97
N ASP A 28 -11.30 -1.32 -12.95
CA ASP A 28 -10.27 -0.98 -13.95
C ASP A 28 -9.19 -0.01 -13.42
N PHE A 29 -9.35 0.52 -12.20
CA PHE A 29 -8.35 1.41 -11.60
C PHE A 29 -7.21 0.60 -10.99
N THR A 30 -5.97 0.92 -11.38
CA THR A 30 -4.75 0.41 -10.74
C THR A 30 -3.83 1.56 -10.38
N ARG A 31 -3.32 1.56 -9.14
CA ARG A 31 -2.29 2.51 -8.68
C ARG A 31 -1.17 1.78 -7.95
N VAL A 32 0.06 2.05 -8.34
CA VAL A 32 1.25 1.57 -7.63
C VAL A 32 1.84 2.71 -6.79
N GLN A 33 2.20 2.41 -5.54
CA GLN A 33 2.85 3.33 -4.63
C GLN A 33 4.15 2.74 -4.11
N LYS A 34 5.18 3.58 -3.99
CA LYS A 34 6.46 3.23 -3.41
C LYS A 34 6.45 3.53 -1.92
N LEU A 35 6.75 2.52 -1.11
CA LEU A 35 6.91 2.60 0.34
C LEU A 35 8.40 2.43 0.66
N VAL A 36 8.90 3.21 1.62
CA VAL A 36 10.27 3.06 2.13
C VAL A 36 10.16 2.60 3.57
N LEU A 37 10.66 1.39 3.85
CA LEU A 37 10.79 0.87 5.21
C LEU A 37 12.20 1.19 5.69
N LEU A 38 12.27 2.04 6.71
CA LEU A 38 13.50 2.38 7.42
C LEU A 38 13.43 1.77 8.83
N LYS A 39 14.56 1.31 9.35
CA LYS A 39 14.73 0.89 10.74
C LYS A 39 15.40 1.99 11.53
#